data_AF-A0A2S9GBA9-F1
#
_entry.id   AF-A0A2S9GBA9-F1
#
_cell.length_a   1.000
_cell.length_b   1.000
_cell.length_c   1.000
_cell.angle_alpha   90.00
_cell.angle_beta   90.00
_cell.angle_gamma   90.00
#
_symmetry.space_group_name_H-M   'P 1'
#
loop_
_entity.id
_entity.type
_entity.pdbx_description
1 polymer ?
#
loop_
_entity_poly.entity_id
_entity_poly.type
_entity_poly.pdbx_seq_one_letter_code
_entity_poly.pdbx_strand_id
1 'polypeptide(L)'
;DTARVTGARVHIVHVSSAQTLDVIADAKRSGLPVTAETCPHYPTFAAETVPEGGTEFAACPPIRSSANKERLWAGLAGGTIDMVV
;
A
#
# COMPACT_ATOMS: atom_id res chain seq x y z
N ASP A 1 -9.02 -5.00 13.13
CA ASP A 1 -9.83 -5.31 14.33
C ASP A 1 -10.83 -4.25 14.72
N THR A 2 -10.44 -2.98 14.90
CA THR A 2 -11.38 -1.91 15.23
C THR A 2 -12.58 -1.87 14.28
N ALA A 3 -12.34 -1.91 12.96
CA ALA A 3 -13.41 -1.98 11.95
C ALA A 3 -14.39 -3.15 12.16
N ARG A 4 -13.89 -4.31 12.60
CA ARG A 4 -14.69 -5.52 12.86
C ARG A 4 -15.59 -5.35 14.08
N VAL A 5 -15.06 -4.73 15.14
CA VAL A 5 -15.79 -4.51 16.39
C VAL A 5 -16.81 -3.37 16.25
N THR A 6 -16.46 -2.29 15.54
CA THR A 6 -17.31 -1.09 15.46
C THR A 6 -18.22 -1.08 14.24
N GLY A 7 -17.96 -1.90 13.22
CA GLY A 7 -18.63 -1.82 11.93
C GLY A 7 -18.29 -0.55 11.11
N ALA A 8 -17.32 0.25 11.57
CA ALA A 8 -16.92 1.47 10.86
C ALA A 8 -16.22 1.15 9.54
N ARG A 9 -16.49 1.98 8.53
CA ARG A 9 -15.73 1.96 7.27
C ARG A 9 -14.33 2.46 7.50
N VAL A 10 -13.33 1.78 6.94
CA VAL A 10 -11.92 2.13 7.09
C VAL A 10 -11.28 2.34 5.74
N HIS A 11 -10.47 3.38 5.65
CA HIS A 11 -9.62 3.66 4.50
C HIS A 11 -8.15 3.64 4.95
N ILE A 12 -7.33 2.84 4.28
CA ILE A 12 -5.90 2.72 4.55
C ILE A 12 -5.14 3.59 3.56
N VAL A 13 -4.60 4.68 4.07
CA VAL A 13 -3.84 5.66 3.28
C VAL A 13 -2.46 5.14 2.88
N HIS A 14 -1.94 5.66 1.76
CA HIS A 14 -0.55 5.58 1.31
C HIS A 14 0.13 4.21 1.57
N VAL A 15 -0.47 3.11 1.10
CA VAL A 15 0.07 1.75 1.25
C VAL A 15 1.40 1.65 0.51
N SER A 16 2.49 1.56 1.27
CA SER A 16 3.85 1.40 0.74
C SER A 16 4.38 -0.03 0.83
N SER A 17 3.84 -0.86 1.72
CA SER A 17 4.38 -2.20 2.02
C SER A 17 3.52 -3.29 1.42
N ALA A 18 4.13 -4.17 0.62
CA ALA A 18 3.48 -5.34 0.08
C ALA A 18 3.04 -6.35 1.15
N GLN A 19 3.65 -6.30 2.34
CA GLN A 19 3.29 -7.17 3.46
C GLN A 19 1.88 -6.87 4.00
N THR A 20 1.35 -5.67 3.78
CA THR A 20 -0.02 -5.32 4.24
C THR A 20 -1.09 -5.79 3.25
N LEU A 21 -0.72 -6.14 2.01
CA LEU A 21 -1.68 -6.54 0.98
C LEU A 21 -2.47 -7.79 1.37
N ASP A 22 -1.80 -8.77 1.97
CA ASP A 22 -2.45 -10.01 2.40
C ASP A 22 -3.49 -9.73 3.48
N VAL A 23 -3.17 -8.85 4.44
CA VAL A 23 -4.08 -8.40 5.50
C VAL A 23 -5.27 -7.62 4.94
N ILE A 24 -5.04 -6.72 3.99
CA ILE A 24 -6.10 -5.94 3.34
C ILE A 24 -7.02 -6.88 2.55
N ALA A 25 -6.45 -7.80 1.78
CA ALA A 25 -7.20 -8.76 0.99
C ALA A 25 -8.04 -9.70 1.87
N ASP A 26 -7.49 -10.19 2.99
CA ASP A 26 -8.23 -10.96 3.99
C ASP A 26 -9.37 -10.16 4.61
N ALA A 27 -9.12 -8.90 4.98
CA ALA A 27 -10.16 -8.03 5.53
C ALA A 27 -11.32 -7.87 4.54
N LYS A 28 -11.03 -7.56 3.27
CA LYS A 28 -12.02 -7.45 2.19
C LYS A 28 -12.76 -8.77 1.97
N ARG A 29 -12.06 -9.91 1.87
CA ARG A 29 -12.67 -11.26 1.74
C ARG A 29 -13.59 -11.59 2.90
N SER A 30 -13.27 -11.13 4.11
CA SER A 30 -14.13 -11.31 5.29
C SER A 30 -15.35 -10.37 5.35
N GLY A 31 -15.59 -9.58 4.29
CA GLY A 31 -16.71 -8.67 4.18
C GLY A 31 -16.56 -7.37 4.97
N LEU A 32 -15.36 -7.06 5.48
CA LEU A 32 -15.15 -5.78 6.18
C LEU A 32 -15.14 -4.62 5.18
N PRO A 33 -15.74 -3.47 5.53
CA PRO A 33 -15.79 -2.30 4.66
C PRO A 33 -14.44 -1.54 4.67
N VAL A 34 -13.42 -2.16 4.08
CA VAL A 34 -12.04 -1.63 4.00
C VAL A 34 -11.72 -1.23 2.57
N THR A 35 -11.16 -0.03 2.41
CA THR A 35 -10.55 0.44 1.17
C THR A 35 -9.09 0.82 1.44
N ALA A 36 -8.26 0.85 0.40
CA ALA A 36 -6.86 1.16 0.48
C ALA A 36 -6.41 1.94 -0.76
N GLU A 37 -5.51 2.88 -0.56
CA GLU A 37 -4.87 3.65 -1.63
C GLU A 37 -3.35 3.47 -1.58
N THR A 38 -2.68 3.81 -2.68
CA THR A 38 -1.22 4.01 -2.71
C THR A 38 -0.91 5.31 -3.44
N CYS A 39 0.32 5.81 -3.32
CA CYS A 39 0.78 7.00 -4.01
C CYS A 39 1.64 6.61 -5.22
N PRO A 40 1.69 7.41 -6.31
CA PRO A 40 2.43 7.09 -7.53
C PRO A 40 3.89 6.68 -7.31
N HIS A 41 4.55 7.26 -6.30
CA HIS A 41 5.97 7.02 -6.04
C HIS A 41 6.27 5.61 -5.50
N TYR A 42 5.34 4.91 -4.84
CA TYR A 42 5.60 3.56 -4.31
C TYR A 42 5.64 2.43 -5.36
N PRO A 43 4.75 2.40 -6.38
CA PRO A 43 4.87 1.46 -7.50
C PRO A 43 5.84 1.96 -8.60
N THR A 44 6.33 3.20 -8.52
CA THR A 44 7.26 3.75 -9.52
C THR A 44 8.73 3.60 -9.13
N PHE A 45 9.10 4.06 -7.94
CA PHE A 45 10.48 4.05 -7.48
C PHE A 45 10.80 2.81 -6.65
N ALA A 46 12.09 2.48 -6.59
CA ALA A 46 12.60 1.44 -5.73
C ALA A 46 13.76 1.97 -4.89
N ALA A 47 13.90 1.46 -3.67
CA ALA A 47 14.93 1.91 -2.73
C ALA A 47 16.34 1.74 -3.30
N GLU A 48 16.56 0.72 -4.14
CA GLU A 48 17.85 0.46 -4.79
C GLU A 48 18.24 1.56 -5.81
N THR A 49 17.27 2.37 -6.27
CA THR A 49 17.52 3.45 -7.24
C THR A 49 17.58 4.83 -6.59
N VAL A 50 17.35 4.93 -5.28
CA VAL A 50 17.41 6.22 -4.56
C VAL A 50 18.88 6.59 -4.32
N PRO A 51 19.36 7.75 -4.80
CA PRO A 51 20.73 8.20 -4.57
C PRO A 51 21.02 8.39 -3.08
N GLU A 52 22.28 8.17 -2.68
CA GLU A 52 22.72 8.53 -1.33
C GLU A 52 22.52 10.03 -1.10
N GLY A 53 21.83 10.39 -0.01
CA GLY A 53 21.47 11.78 0.28
C GLY A 53 20.32 12.36 -0.57
N GLY A 54 19.61 11.55 -1.35
CA GLY A 54 18.46 11.97 -2.17
C GLY A 54 17.22 12.31 -1.35
N THR A 55 17.24 13.45 -0.64
CA THR A 55 16.16 13.89 0.27
C THR A 55 14.82 14.14 -0.41
N GLU A 56 14.80 14.40 -1.71
CA GLU A 56 13.59 14.52 -2.52
C GLU A 56 12.78 13.22 -2.60
N PHE A 57 13.39 12.08 -2.28
CA PHE A 57 12.75 10.76 -2.18
C PHE A 57 12.28 10.41 -0.76
N ALA A 58 12.53 11.28 0.22
CA ALA A 58 12.11 11.05 1.60
C ALA A 58 10.58 11.14 1.70
N ALA A 59 9.95 10.03 2.09
CA ALA A 59 8.50 9.91 2.23
C ALA A 59 8.14 9.19 3.54
N CYS A 60 6.92 9.41 4.02
CA CYS A 60 6.33 8.66 5.12
C CYS A 60 4.98 8.08 4.67
N PRO A 61 4.87 6.76 4.47
CA PRO A 61 5.92 5.73 4.59
C PRO A 61 7.08 5.84 3.57
N PRO A 62 8.23 5.17 3.79
CA PRO A 62 9.37 5.24 2.87
C PRO A 62 9.17 4.42 1.59
N ILE A 63 9.91 4.77 0.54
CA ILE A 63 10.08 3.95 -0.67
C ILE A 63 10.77 2.63 -0.29
N ARG A 64 10.33 1.51 -0.88
CA ARG A 64 10.79 0.16 -0.55
C ARG A 64 11.48 -0.51 -1.73
N SER A 65 11.90 -1.76 -1.56
CA SER A 65 12.61 -2.51 -2.58
C SER A 65 11.83 -2.72 -3.87
N SER A 66 12.55 -3.03 -4.95
CA SER A 66 11.98 -3.39 -6.25
C SER A 66 10.99 -4.57 -6.14
N ALA A 67 11.28 -5.57 -5.32
CA ALA A 67 10.38 -6.70 -5.09
C ALA A 67 9.05 -6.26 -4.43
N ASN A 68 9.10 -5.28 -3.52
CA ASN A 68 7.90 -4.70 -2.92
C ASN A 68 7.07 -3.94 -3.96
N LYS A 69 7.74 -3.12 -4.79
CA LYS A 69 7.13 -2.35 -5.89
C LYS A 69 6.33 -3.26 -6.84
N GLU A 70 6.91 -4.38 -7.28
CA GLU A 70 6.21 -5.33 -8.16
C GLU A 70 4.95 -5.93 -7.51
N ARG A 71 5.01 -6.22 -6.20
CA ARG A 71 3.83 -6.69 -5.46
C ARG A 71 2.75 -5.61 -5.31
N LEU A 72 3.12 -4.33 -5.19
CA LEU A 72 2.14 -3.23 -5.19
C LEU A 72 1.43 -3.12 -6.54
N TRP A 73 2.17 -3.27 -7.66
CA TRP A 73 1.55 -3.36 -8.99
C TRP A 73 0.57 -4.52 -9.11
N ALA A 74 0.95 -5.72 -8.65
CA ALA A 74 0.04 -6.86 -8.61
C ALA A 74 -1.18 -6.59 -7.71
N GLY A 75 -0.99 -5.91 -6.58
CA GLY A 75 -2.06 -5.51 -5.66
C GLY A 75 -3.04 -4.51 -6.27
N LEU A 76 -2.56 -3.57 -7.08
CA LEU A 76 -3.38 -2.65 -7.87
C LEU A 76 -4.17 -3.39 -8.95
N ALA A 77 -3.49 -4.19 -9.78
CA ALA A 77 -4.12 -4.96 -10.85
C ALA A 77 -5.17 -5.96 -10.31
N GLY A 78 -4.92 -6.54 -9.13
CA GLY A 78 -5.82 -7.47 -8.46
C GLY A 78 -6.94 -6.82 -7.63
N GLY A 79 -7.01 -5.49 -7.53
CA GLY A 79 -8.04 -4.77 -6.76
C GLY A 79 -7.88 -4.84 -5.24
N THR A 80 -6.76 -5.35 -4.73
CA THR A 80 -6.43 -5.26 -3.29
C THR A 80 -6.21 -3.80 -2.90
N ILE A 81 -5.53 -3.03 -3.74
CA ILE A 81 -5.45 -1.57 -3.65
C ILE A 81 -6.51 -0.98 -4.58
N ASP A 82 -7.35 -0.07 -4.07
CA ASP A 82 -8.51 0.45 -4.79
C ASP A 82 -8.15 1.62 -5.73
N MET A 83 -7.16 2.44 -5.37
CA MET A 83 -6.81 3.64 -6.13
C MET A 83 -5.36 4.08 -5.93
N VAL A 84 -4.93 4.95 -6.84
CA VAL A 84 -3.71 5.75 -6.75
C VAL A 84 -4.10 7.21 -6.55
N VAL A 85 -3.51 7.89 -5.57
CA VAL A 85 -3.73 9.32 -5.25
C VAL A 85 -2.44 10.13 -5.23
#